data_AF-A0A3M8GNU1-F1
#
_entry.id   AF-A0A3M8GNU1-F1
#
_cell.length_a   1.000
_cell.length_b   1.000
_cell.length_c   1.000
_cell.angle_alpha   90.00
_cell.angle_beta   90.00
_cell.angle_gamma   90.00
#
_symmetry.space_group_name_H-M   'P 1'
#
loop_
_entity.id
_entity.type
_entity.pdbx_description
1 polymer ?
#
loop_
_entity_poly.entity_id
_entity_poly.type
_entity_poly.pdbx_seq_one_letter_code
_entity_poly.pdbx_strand_id
1 'polypeptide(L)'
;MIKFFRKIRQNLLSEGKTGAYLKYAFGEIVLVVIGILIALQISNWNEDKKEQVFEREILEQIRANLIKERLTLTHIQGNFEKAMASTEKILTASWTQQDQDSAQYWLGAVVMFDRFQPLTNAYEVAKSKGLDLITNKQLRFQIGAYYDDELIAVRQSIEDIERAFRRDWVHILKQEALEVNFKQSIVLKDVTVLQGDAEPANILRLNRGNFSGGHQRILRIIERIDAIIKLINQELNN
;
A
#
# COMPACT_ATOMS: atom_id res chain seq x y z
N MET A 1 -31.47 -25.41 39.48
CA MET A 1 -31.26 -26.82 39.06
C MET A 1 -30.46 -27.64 40.07
N ILE A 2 -29.35 -27.15 40.62
CA ILE A 2 -28.48 -27.91 41.54
C ILE A 2 -29.23 -28.48 42.77
N LYS A 3 -30.18 -27.73 43.36
CA LYS A 3 -30.94 -28.20 44.53
C LYS A 3 -31.90 -29.38 44.23
N PHE A 4 -32.42 -29.46 43.01
CA PHE A 4 -33.36 -30.51 42.59
C PHE A 4 -32.63 -31.84 42.38
N PHE A 5 -31.57 -31.85 41.57
CA PHE A 5 -30.72 -33.02 41.36
C PHE A 5 -30.00 -33.46 42.65
N ARG A 6 -29.63 -32.52 43.52
CA ARG A 6 -29.09 -32.83 44.85
C ARG A 6 -30.08 -33.62 45.72
N LYS A 7 -31.36 -33.23 45.74
CA LYS A 7 -32.39 -33.89 46.56
C LYS A 7 -32.68 -35.31 46.06
N ILE A 8 -32.69 -35.54 44.74
CA ILE A 8 -32.83 -36.87 44.13
C ILE A 8 -31.66 -37.77 44.55
N ARG A 9 -30.42 -37.29 44.47
CA ARG A 9 -29.24 -38.06 44.87
C ARG A 9 -29.25 -38.43 46.36
N GLN A 10 -29.63 -37.48 47.22
CA GLN A 10 -29.74 -37.72 48.67
C GLN A 10 -30.78 -38.79 48.98
N ASN A 11 -31.94 -38.76 48.31
CA ASN A 11 -32.99 -39.77 48.46
C ASN A 11 -32.53 -41.17 47.97
N LEU A 12 -31.81 -41.24 46.84
CA LEU A 12 -31.28 -42.49 46.30
C LEU A 12 -30.20 -43.13 47.21
N LEU A 13 -29.41 -42.31 47.90
CA LEU A 13 -28.45 -42.77 48.91
C LEU A 13 -29.15 -43.27 50.18
N SER A 14 -30.18 -42.58 50.66
CA SER A 14 -30.94 -43.01 51.85
C SER A 14 -31.73 -44.30 51.64
N GLU A 15 -32.07 -44.63 50.39
CA GLU A 15 -32.76 -45.88 50.02
C GLU A 15 -31.79 -47.05 49.70
N GLY A 16 -30.47 -46.88 49.87
CA GLY A 16 -29.47 -47.92 49.60
C GLY A 16 -29.20 -48.19 48.11
N LYS A 17 -29.70 -47.35 47.19
CA LYS A 17 -29.61 -47.54 45.72
C LYS A 17 -28.33 -46.95 45.13
N THR A 18 -27.17 -47.43 45.58
CA THR A 18 -25.83 -46.91 45.18
C THR A 18 -25.58 -46.92 43.66
N GLY A 19 -25.99 -47.97 42.96
CA GLY A 19 -25.85 -48.05 41.49
C GLY A 19 -26.69 -47.02 40.72
N ALA A 20 -27.89 -46.68 41.23
CA ALA A 20 -28.70 -45.62 40.65
C ALA A 20 -28.09 -44.23 40.92
N TYR A 21 -27.58 -44.02 42.15
CA TYR A 21 -26.86 -42.78 42.50
C TYR A 21 -25.69 -42.49 41.55
N LEU A 22 -24.84 -43.48 41.26
CA LEU A 22 -23.69 -43.30 40.37
C LEU A 22 -24.11 -42.94 38.94
N LYS A 23 -25.16 -43.58 38.40
CA LYS A 23 -25.72 -43.25 37.07
C LYS A 23 -26.24 -41.81 37.01
N TYR A 24 -26.96 -41.37 38.05
CA TYR A 24 -27.49 -40.01 38.13
C TYR A 24 -26.38 -38.96 38.32
N ALA A 25 -25.36 -39.24 39.15
CA ALA A 25 -24.22 -38.34 39.34
C ALA A 25 -23.39 -38.20 38.05
N PHE A 26 -23.19 -39.29 37.30
CA PHE A 26 -22.54 -39.25 36.00
C PHE A 26 -23.36 -38.44 34.98
N GLY A 27 -24.68 -38.63 34.93
CA GLY A 27 -25.57 -37.84 34.07
C GLY A 27 -25.52 -36.33 34.38
N GLU A 28 -25.41 -35.94 35.66
CA GLU A 28 -25.25 -34.55 36.07
C GLU A 28 -23.93 -33.95 35.57
N ILE A 29 -22.82 -34.69 35.67
CA ILE A 29 -21.52 -34.26 35.14
C ILE A 29 -21.60 -34.10 33.62
N VAL A 30 -22.17 -35.07 32.90
CA VAL A 30 -22.34 -35.00 31.44
C VAL A 30 -23.18 -33.77 31.05
N LEU A 31 -24.26 -33.49 31.76
CA LEU A 31 -25.12 -32.33 31.50
C LEU A 31 -24.40 -31.00 31.75
N VAL A 32 -23.60 -30.90 32.82
CA VAL A 32 -22.76 -29.73 33.08
C VAL A 32 -21.71 -29.55 31.99
N VAL A 33 -21.04 -30.63 31.57
CA VAL A 33 -20.05 -30.59 30.48
C VAL A 33 -20.68 -30.13 29.17
N ILE A 34 -21.85 -30.63 28.80
CA ILE A 34 -22.60 -30.16 27.62
C ILE A 34 -22.92 -28.67 27.74
N GLY A 35 -23.35 -28.20 28.92
CA GLY A 35 -23.62 -26.78 29.17
C GLY A 35 -22.38 -25.91 28.96
N ILE A 36 -21.22 -26.33 29.46
CA ILE A 36 -19.95 -25.62 29.29
C ILE A 36 -19.53 -25.61 27.81
N LEU A 37 -19.63 -26.75 27.12
CA LEU A 37 -19.28 -26.83 25.70
C LEU A 37 -20.17 -25.93 24.83
N ILE A 38 -21.48 -25.87 25.09
CA ILE A 38 -22.39 -24.94 24.40
C ILE A 38 -22.00 -23.49 24.67
N ALA A 39 -21.70 -23.14 25.93
CA ALA A 39 -21.28 -21.79 26.28
C ALA A 39 -19.97 -21.38 25.58
N LEU A 40 -18.98 -22.28 25.55
CA LEU A 40 -17.74 -22.08 24.80
C LEU A 40 -18.00 -21.94 23.31
N GLN A 41 -18.88 -22.76 22.73
CA GLN A 41 -19.21 -22.69 21.31
C GLN A 41 -19.87 -21.36 20.94
N ILE A 42 -20.79 -20.86 21.77
CA ILE A 42 -21.42 -19.54 21.57
C ILE A 42 -20.37 -18.43 21.67
N SER A 43 -19.45 -18.53 22.63
CA SER A 43 -18.36 -17.56 22.81
C SER A 43 -17.45 -17.52 21.57
N ASN A 44 -17.01 -18.68 21.08
CA ASN A 44 -16.16 -18.78 19.90
C ASN A 44 -16.86 -18.25 18.65
N TRP A 45 -18.14 -18.61 18.43
CA TRP A 45 -18.91 -18.10 17.30
C TRP A 45 -19.05 -16.58 17.29
N ASN A 46 -19.24 -15.96 18.47
CA ASN A 46 -19.28 -14.50 18.59
C ASN A 46 -17.92 -13.85 18.31
N GLU A 47 -16.82 -14.51 18.65
CA GLU A 47 -15.47 -14.02 18.34
C GLU A 47 -15.19 -14.14 16.84
N ASP A 48 -15.45 -15.29 16.22
CA ASP A 48 -15.32 -15.52 14.77
C ASP A 48 -16.11 -14.45 13.98
N LYS A 49 -17.32 -14.11 14.42
CA LYS A 49 -18.14 -13.07 13.80
C LYS A 49 -17.48 -11.68 13.89
N LYS A 50 -16.87 -11.34 15.02
CA LYS A 50 -16.16 -10.06 15.18
C LYS A 50 -14.91 -10.00 14.31
N GLU A 51 -14.17 -11.10 14.20
CA GLU A 51 -13.00 -11.21 13.34
C GLU A 51 -13.38 -11.04 11.87
N GLN A 52 -14.47 -11.66 11.41
CA GLN A 52 -14.99 -11.49 10.06
C GLN A 52 -15.41 -10.04 9.76
N VAL A 53 -16.10 -9.38 10.70
CA VAL A 53 -16.46 -7.95 10.54
C VAL A 53 -15.21 -7.10 10.42
N PHE A 54 -14.22 -7.31 11.29
CA PHE A 54 -12.96 -6.61 11.25
C PHE A 54 -12.20 -6.84 9.94
N GLU A 55 -12.13 -8.10 9.46
CA GLU A 55 -11.50 -8.44 8.18
C GLU A 55 -12.13 -7.67 7.02
N ARG A 56 -13.47 -7.64 6.93
CA ARG A 56 -14.17 -6.90 5.87
C ARG A 56 -13.88 -5.40 5.95
N GLU A 57 -14.00 -4.81 7.14
CA GLU A 57 -13.72 -3.38 7.35
C GLU A 57 -12.28 -3.00 6.99
N ILE A 58 -11.31 -3.82 7.37
CA ILE A 58 -9.90 -3.52 7.11
C ILE A 58 -9.54 -3.71 5.64
N LEU A 59 -10.09 -4.73 4.98
CA LEU A 59 -9.91 -4.94 3.54
C LEU A 59 -10.54 -3.81 2.72
N GLU A 60 -11.71 -3.29 3.12
CA GLU A 60 -12.32 -2.12 2.48
C GLU A 60 -11.43 -0.87 2.59
N GLN A 61 -10.85 -0.63 3.77
CA GLN A 61 -9.94 0.50 3.98
C GLN A 61 -8.63 0.33 3.20
N ILE A 62 -8.03 -0.86 3.19
CA ILE A 62 -6.84 -1.17 2.39
C ILE A 62 -7.14 -0.95 0.90
N ARG A 63 -8.29 -1.42 0.39
CA ARG A 63 -8.71 -1.18 -0.98
C ARG A 63 -8.82 0.31 -1.30
N ALA A 64 -9.45 1.10 -0.43
CA ALA A 64 -9.58 2.54 -0.62
C ALA A 64 -8.21 3.25 -0.68
N ASN A 65 -7.28 2.86 0.21
CA ASN A 65 -5.91 3.35 0.19
C ASN A 65 -5.21 3.01 -1.14
N LEU A 66 -5.27 1.75 -1.56
CA LEU A 66 -4.65 1.26 -2.79
C LEU A 66 -5.18 2.00 -4.04
N ILE A 67 -6.49 2.28 -4.11
CA ILE A 67 -7.07 3.06 -5.23
C ILE A 67 -6.47 4.47 -5.29
N LYS A 68 -6.32 5.13 -4.14
CA LYS A 68 -5.75 6.49 -4.07
C LYS A 68 -4.25 6.50 -4.34
N GLU A 69 -3.53 5.50 -3.87
CA GLU A 69 -2.11 5.31 -4.17
C GLU A 69 -1.89 5.08 -5.66
N ARG A 70 -2.68 4.19 -6.28
CA ARG A 70 -2.66 3.94 -7.72
C ARG A 70 -2.83 5.22 -8.52
N LEU A 71 -3.85 6.03 -8.20
CA LEU A 71 -4.09 7.30 -8.88
C LEU A 71 -2.88 8.25 -8.79
N THR A 72 -2.28 8.33 -7.59
CA THR A 72 -1.08 9.16 -7.36
C THR A 72 0.09 8.66 -8.19
N LEU A 73 0.35 7.35 -8.18
CA LEU A 73 1.42 6.72 -8.94
C LEU A 73 1.21 6.86 -10.45
N THR A 74 -0.02 6.77 -10.95
CA THR A 74 -0.34 7.03 -12.37
C THR A 74 -0.02 8.49 -12.75
N HIS A 75 -0.27 9.45 -11.86
CA HIS A 75 0.11 10.84 -12.12
C HIS A 75 1.64 11.00 -12.23
N ILE A 76 2.39 10.42 -11.29
CA ILE A 76 3.86 10.46 -11.28
C ILE A 76 4.43 9.74 -12.51
N GLN A 77 3.87 8.59 -12.90
CA GLN A 77 4.21 7.89 -14.13
C GLN A 77 4.10 8.82 -15.34
N GLY A 78 2.97 9.53 -15.48
CA GLY A 78 2.75 10.46 -16.59
C GLY A 78 3.72 11.63 -16.58
N ASN A 79 4.15 12.09 -15.41
CA ASN A 79 5.19 13.11 -15.28
C ASN A 79 6.55 12.58 -15.74
N PHE A 80 6.91 11.35 -15.38
CA PHE A 80 8.16 10.73 -15.83
C PHE A 80 8.17 10.52 -17.34
N GLU A 81 7.06 10.09 -17.94
CA GLU A 81 6.93 9.98 -19.41
C GLU A 81 7.14 11.33 -20.11
N LYS A 82 6.51 12.39 -19.59
CA LYS A 82 6.68 13.76 -20.12
C LYS A 82 8.12 14.24 -19.98
N ALA A 83 8.77 13.98 -18.85
CA ALA A 83 10.16 14.35 -18.61
C ALA A 83 11.11 13.62 -19.58
N MET A 84 10.90 12.31 -19.78
CA MET A 84 11.69 11.52 -20.73
C MET A 84 11.52 12.02 -22.17
N ALA A 85 10.28 12.26 -22.60
CA ALA A 85 9.97 12.78 -23.94
C ALA A 85 10.53 14.19 -24.15
N SER A 86 10.46 15.05 -23.13
CA SER A 86 11.00 16.41 -23.18
C SER A 86 12.53 16.42 -23.20
N THR A 87 13.16 15.50 -22.46
CA THR A 87 14.61 15.32 -22.51
C THR A 87 15.06 14.91 -23.91
N GLU A 88 14.35 13.98 -24.56
CA GLU A 88 14.64 13.58 -25.94
C GLU A 88 14.57 14.78 -26.88
N LYS A 89 13.49 15.57 -26.80
CA LYS A 89 13.33 16.79 -27.61
C LYS A 89 14.50 17.76 -27.44
N ILE A 90 14.94 18.00 -26.20
CA ILE A 90 16.08 18.90 -25.94
C ILE A 90 17.37 18.34 -26.54
N LEU A 91 17.66 17.05 -26.34
CA LEU A 91 18.92 16.43 -26.77
C LEU A 91 19.02 16.27 -28.29
N THR A 92 17.89 16.17 -29.01
CA THR A 92 17.84 16.02 -30.47
C THR A 92 17.43 17.30 -31.20
N ALA A 93 17.20 18.40 -30.50
CA ALA A 93 16.77 19.66 -31.12
C ALA A 93 17.81 20.17 -32.12
N SER A 94 17.32 20.69 -33.26
CA SER A 94 18.16 21.45 -34.20
C SER A 94 18.30 22.92 -33.81
N TRP A 95 17.64 23.33 -32.70
CA TRP A 95 17.68 24.67 -32.11
C TRP A 95 17.21 25.78 -33.06
N THR A 96 16.18 25.48 -33.83
CA THR A 96 15.42 26.47 -34.60
C THR A 96 14.77 27.50 -33.66
N GLN A 97 14.33 28.65 -34.18
CA GLN A 97 13.62 29.64 -33.36
C GLN A 97 12.44 29.02 -32.60
N GLN A 98 11.68 28.12 -33.26
CA GLN A 98 10.57 27.40 -32.64
C GLN A 98 11.01 26.50 -31.48
N ASP A 99 12.16 25.83 -31.61
CA ASP A 99 12.72 25.00 -30.54
C ASP A 99 13.11 25.85 -29.35
N GLN A 100 13.71 27.02 -29.60
CA GLN A 100 14.09 27.96 -28.54
C GLN A 100 12.86 28.48 -27.79
N ASP A 101 11.79 28.85 -28.50
CA ASP A 101 10.53 29.30 -27.89
C ASP A 101 9.88 28.19 -27.03
N SER A 102 10.07 26.93 -27.42
CA SER A 102 9.50 25.75 -26.75
C SER A 102 10.37 25.19 -25.62
N ALA A 103 11.68 25.45 -25.65
CA ALA A 103 12.68 24.85 -24.76
C ALA A 103 12.35 25.07 -23.28
N GLN A 104 11.79 26.23 -22.95
CA GLN A 104 11.38 26.56 -21.58
C GLN A 104 10.37 25.55 -21.01
N TYR A 105 9.42 25.09 -21.81
CA TYR A 105 8.39 24.14 -21.39
C TYR A 105 8.95 22.72 -21.30
N TRP A 106 9.84 22.36 -22.22
CA TRP A 106 10.54 21.08 -22.16
C TRP A 106 11.40 21.01 -20.90
N LEU A 107 12.16 22.06 -20.61
CA LEU A 107 13.00 22.14 -19.44
C LEU A 107 12.16 22.14 -18.15
N GLY A 108 11.03 22.86 -18.12
CA GLY A 108 10.07 22.81 -17.02
C GLY A 108 9.54 21.40 -16.74
N ALA A 109 9.36 20.58 -17.77
CA ALA A 109 8.94 19.18 -17.64
C ALA A 109 10.08 18.24 -17.19
N VAL A 110 11.36 18.57 -17.44
CA VAL A 110 12.50 17.74 -17.02
C VAL A 110 12.98 18.10 -15.61
N VAL A 111 13.06 19.38 -15.30
CA VAL A 111 13.61 19.92 -14.06
C VAL A 111 12.52 19.94 -12.99
N MET A 112 12.16 18.73 -12.56
CA MET A 112 11.07 18.50 -11.64
C MET A 112 11.35 17.33 -10.70
N PHE A 113 10.53 17.24 -9.65
CA PHE A 113 10.42 16.04 -8.84
C PHE A 113 8.99 15.92 -8.31
N ASP A 114 8.58 14.69 -8.05
CA ASP A 114 7.35 14.37 -7.34
C ASP A 114 7.67 13.88 -5.92
N ARG A 115 6.67 13.94 -5.05
CA ARG A 115 6.73 13.35 -3.72
C ARG A 115 5.62 12.33 -3.60
N PHE A 116 5.95 11.18 -3.03
CA PHE A 116 5.02 10.10 -2.83
C PHE A 116 5.05 9.66 -1.38
N GLN A 117 3.89 9.74 -0.72
CA GLN A 117 3.70 9.28 0.65
C GLN A 117 2.72 8.10 0.64
N PRO A 118 3.19 6.88 0.92
CA PRO A 118 2.35 5.70 1.10
C PRO A 118 1.22 5.89 2.12
N LEU A 119 0.06 5.30 1.85
CA LEU A 119 -1.09 5.24 2.73
C LEU A 119 -1.10 3.90 3.50
N THR A 120 -0.30 3.83 4.55
CA THR A 120 -0.10 2.58 5.32
C THR A 120 -1.07 2.42 6.49
N ASN A 121 -1.90 3.41 6.82
CA ASN A 121 -2.72 3.41 8.05
C ASN A 121 -3.59 2.15 8.23
N ALA A 122 -4.30 1.71 7.20
CA ALA A 122 -5.13 0.50 7.29
C ALA A 122 -4.29 -0.77 7.40
N TYR A 123 -3.16 -0.82 6.68
CA TYR A 123 -2.22 -1.92 6.77
C TYR A 123 -1.59 -2.03 8.16
N GLU A 124 -1.16 -0.91 8.76
CA GLU A 124 -0.59 -0.88 10.11
C GLU A 124 -1.61 -1.31 11.17
N VAL A 125 -2.88 -0.91 11.02
CA VAL A 125 -3.96 -1.40 11.89
C VAL A 125 -4.08 -2.91 11.76
N ALA A 126 -4.18 -3.44 10.54
CA ALA A 126 -4.22 -4.90 10.30
C ALA A 126 -3.01 -5.62 10.93
N LYS A 127 -1.81 -5.06 10.74
CA LYS A 127 -0.55 -5.61 11.24
C LYS A 127 -0.50 -5.63 12.76
N SER A 128 -0.94 -4.55 13.42
CA SER A 128 -0.97 -4.44 14.88
C SER A 128 -1.97 -5.39 15.53
N LYS A 129 -3.10 -5.67 14.85
CA LYS A 129 -4.17 -6.55 15.32
C LYS A 129 -3.87 -8.03 15.03
N GLY A 130 -3.03 -8.29 14.03
CA GLY A 130 -2.66 -9.62 13.56
C GLY A 130 -3.05 -9.81 12.09
N LEU A 131 -2.06 -9.90 11.20
CA LEU A 131 -2.32 -10.11 9.76
C LEU A 131 -3.02 -11.45 9.49
N ASP A 132 -2.91 -12.42 10.39
CA ASP A 132 -3.57 -13.72 10.32
C ASP A 132 -5.11 -13.63 10.32
N LEU A 133 -5.67 -12.51 10.78
CA LEU A 133 -7.09 -12.17 10.66
C LEU A 133 -7.54 -11.97 9.20
N ILE A 134 -6.60 -11.70 8.28
CA ILE A 134 -6.87 -11.83 6.84
C ILE A 134 -6.80 -13.32 6.53
N THR A 135 -7.98 -13.93 6.39
CA THR A 135 -8.18 -15.38 6.28
C THR A 135 -7.62 -15.92 4.96
N ASN A 136 -7.76 -15.16 3.87
CA ASN A 136 -7.11 -15.50 2.60
C ASN A 136 -5.59 -15.34 2.70
N LYS A 137 -4.89 -16.46 2.79
CA LYS A 137 -3.42 -16.53 2.92
C LYS A 137 -2.68 -15.90 1.74
N GLN A 138 -3.20 -16.05 0.52
CA GLN A 138 -2.60 -15.45 -0.67
C GLN A 138 -2.73 -13.93 -0.62
N LEU A 139 -3.93 -13.41 -0.37
CA LEU A 139 -4.17 -11.98 -0.24
C LEU A 139 -3.32 -11.37 0.88
N ARG A 140 -3.29 -12.01 2.04
CA ARG A 140 -2.45 -11.61 3.18
C ARG A 140 -0.98 -11.49 2.80
N PHE A 141 -0.43 -12.50 2.13
CA PHE A 141 0.96 -12.47 1.66
C PHE A 141 1.19 -11.33 0.67
N GLN A 142 0.27 -11.14 -0.28
CA GLN A 142 0.38 -10.10 -1.31
C GLN A 142 0.35 -8.68 -0.72
N ILE A 143 -0.54 -8.44 0.26
CA ILE A 143 -0.62 -7.17 1.01
C ILE A 143 0.68 -6.95 1.79
N GLY A 144 1.16 -7.97 2.53
CA GLY A 144 2.39 -7.86 3.30
C GLY A 144 3.60 -7.53 2.42
N ALA A 145 3.81 -8.27 1.35
CA ALA A 145 4.91 -8.03 0.41
C ALA A 145 4.84 -6.64 -0.26
N TYR A 146 3.64 -6.15 -0.56
CA TYR A 146 3.46 -4.81 -1.11
C TYR A 146 3.91 -3.73 -0.14
N TYR A 147 3.38 -3.71 1.09
CA TYR A 147 3.65 -2.63 2.05
C TYR A 147 5.04 -2.73 2.71
N ASP A 148 5.52 -3.94 3.02
CA ASP A 148 6.77 -4.13 3.76
C ASP A 148 8.04 -4.12 2.88
N ASP A 149 7.90 -4.25 1.55
CA ASP A 149 9.04 -4.34 0.63
C ASP A 149 8.85 -3.47 -0.62
N GLU A 150 7.91 -3.84 -1.49
CA GLU A 150 7.82 -3.27 -2.84
C GLU A 150 7.57 -1.75 -2.84
N LEU A 151 6.74 -1.27 -1.91
CA LEU A 151 6.37 0.14 -1.79
C LEU A 151 7.53 1.02 -1.28
N ILE A 152 8.42 0.47 -0.47
CA ILE A 152 9.63 1.17 0.01
C ILE A 152 10.54 1.48 -1.17
N ALA A 153 10.77 0.49 -2.05
CA ALA A 153 11.61 0.66 -3.23
C ALA A 153 11.04 1.72 -4.21
N VAL A 154 9.71 1.76 -4.37
CA VAL A 154 9.04 2.77 -5.20
C VAL A 154 9.22 4.17 -4.61
N ARG A 155 8.99 4.32 -3.31
CA ARG A 155 9.18 5.59 -2.61
C ARG A 155 10.63 6.10 -2.75
N GLN A 156 11.61 5.24 -2.50
CA GLN A 156 13.02 5.59 -2.64
C GLN A 156 13.37 6.02 -4.07
N SER A 157 12.86 5.31 -5.08
CA SER A 157 13.08 5.65 -6.47
C SER A 157 12.52 7.02 -6.86
N ILE A 158 11.42 7.46 -6.24
CA ILE A 158 10.85 8.80 -6.46
C ILE A 158 11.68 9.86 -5.70
N GLU A 159 12.07 9.56 -4.45
CA GLU A 159 12.93 10.45 -3.65
C GLU A 159 14.30 10.67 -4.30
N ASP A 160 14.86 9.69 -5.00
CA ASP A 160 16.15 9.82 -5.70
C ASP A 160 16.10 10.89 -6.81
N ILE A 161 14.95 11.09 -7.44
CA ILE A 161 14.73 12.21 -8.38
C ILE A 161 14.79 13.56 -7.66
N GLU A 162 14.14 13.68 -6.49
CA GLU A 162 14.23 14.90 -5.68
C GLU A 162 15.68 15.17 -5.23
N ARG A 163 16.43 14.13 -4.85
CA ARG A 163 17.85 14.24 -4.48
C ARG A 163 18.70 14.69 -5.68
N ALA A 164 18.51 14.08 -6.85
CA ALA A 164 19.19 14.48 -8.08
C ALA A 164 18.87 15.93 -8.45
N PHE A 165 17.60 16.34 -8.36
CA PHE A 165 17.19 17.74 -8.57
C PHE A 165 17.95 18.70 -7.65
N ARG A 166 18.00 18.40 -6.35
CA ARG A 166 18.67 19.26 -5.35
C ARG A 166 20.17 19.36 -5.59
N ARG A 167 20.79 18.26 -5.99
CA ARG A 167 22.23 18.17 -6.25
C ARG A 167 22.62 18.86 -7.56
N ASP A 168 21.91 18.55 -8.64
CA ASP A 168 22.34 18.85 -10.00
C ASP A 168 21.72 20.14 -10.53
N TRP A 169 20.41 20.35 -10.32
CA TRP A 169 19.69 21.46 -10.96
C TRP A 169 19.72 22.76 -10.15
N VAL A 170 19.71 22.71 -8.82
CA VAL A 170 19.60 23.93 -8.00
C VAL A 170 20.74 24.92 -8.25
N HIS A 171 21.96 24.43 -8.47
CA HIS A 171 23.11 25.29 -8.79
C HIS A 171 22.95 25.96 -10.16
N ILE A 172 22.64 25.16 -11.20
CA ILE A 172 22.42 25.63 -12.57
C ILE A 172 21.31 26.67 -12.60
N LEU A 173 20.16 26.40 -11.97
CA LEU A 173 19.04 27.33 -11.96
C LEU A 173 19.39 28.68 -11.31
N LYS A 174 20.21 28.69 -10.26
CA LYS A 174 20.66 29.94 -9.63
C LYS A 174 21.57 30.77 -10.54
N GLN A 175 22.32 30.13 -11.42
CA GLN A 175 23.26 30.79 -12.32
C GLN A 175 22.62 31.17 -13.65
N GLU A 176 21.83 30.27 -14.22
CA GLU A 176 21.38 30.34 -15.62
C GLU A 176 19.91 30.71 -15.78
N ALA A 177 19.05 30.52 -14.77
CA ALA A 177 17.62 30.79 -14.94
C ALA A 177 17.28 32.29 -14.76
N LEU A 178 16.47 32.81 -15.67
CA LEU A 178 15.79 34.10 -15.57
C LEU A 178 14.43 33.96 -14.86
N GLU A 179 13.71 32.88 -15.14
CA GLU A 179 12.41 32.57 -14.56
C GLU A 179 12.27 31.07 -14.31
N VAL A 180 11.66 30.69 -13.18
CA VAL A 180 11.40 29.31 -12.80
C VAL A 180 9.97 29.15 -12.35
N ASN A 181 9.12 28.65 -13.25
CA ASN A 181 7.79 28.15 -12.93
C ASN A 181 7.89 26.62 -12.79
N PHE A 182 8.08 26.16 -11.56
CA PHE A 182 8.36 24.75 -11.27
C PHE A 182 7.32 23.81 -11.92
N LYS A 183 7.78 22.77 -12.63
CA LYS A 183 7.00 21.83 -13.45
C LYS A 183 6.31 22.40 -14.70
N GLN A 184 6.44 23.69 -14.97
CA GLN A 184 5.71 24.36 -16.05
C GLN A 184 6.65 24.93 -17.11
N SER A 185 7.54 25.86 -16.71
CA SER A 185 8.49 26.49 -17.62
C SER A 185 9.73 26.98 -16.89
N ILE A 186 10.88 26.94 -17.56
CA ILE A 186 12.15 27.51 -17.06
C ILE A 186 12.79 28.29 -18.19
N VAL A 187 12.94 29.60 -18.00
CA VAL A 187 13.60 30.47 -18.96
C VAL A 187 15.07 30.59 -18.59
N LEU A 188 15.97 30.20 -19.49
CA LEU A 188 17.41 30.33 -19.31
C LEU A 188 17.92 31.63 -19.93
N LYS A 189 19.04 32.16 -19.39
CA LYS A 189 19.81 33.26 -19.98
C LYS A 189 20.33 32.89 -21.37
N ASP A 190 20.86 31.68 -21.47
CA ASP A 190 21.37 31.11 -22.70
C ASP A 190 20.92 29.65 -22.80
N VAL A 191 20.16 29.32 -23.84
CA VAL A 191 19.62 27.97 -24.05
C VAL A 191 20.67 27.00 -24.58
N THR A 192 21.80 27.50 -25.09
CA THR A 192 22.88 26.67 -25.64
C THR A 192 23.59 25.82 -24.59
N VAL A 193 23.46 26.16 -23.30
CA VAL A 193 23.98 25.37 -22.18
C VAL A 193 23.37 23.96 -22.09
N LEU A 194 22.24 23.74 -22.77
CA LEU A 194 21.58 22.43 -22.87
C LEU A 194 22.14 21.54 -23.99
N GLN A 195 23.15 22.01 -24.73
CA GLN A 195 23.66 21.37 -25.94
C GLN A 195 25.01 20.68 -25.73
N GLY A 196 25.33 19.74 -26.62
CA GLY A 196 26.64 19.09 -26.70
C GLY A 196 27.04 18.32 -25.43
N ASP A 197 28.26 18.57 -24.98
CA ASP A 197 28.91 17.92 -23.84
C ASP A 197 28.93 18.79 -22.57
N ALA A 198 28.15 19.89 -22.58
CA ALA A 198 28.01 20.75 -21.41
C ALA A 198 27.44 19.98 -20.21
N GLU A 199 27.80 20.41 -19.00
CA GLU A 199 27.33 19.79 -17.76
C GLU A 199 25.79 19.63 -17.71
N PRO A 200 24.97 20.66 -18.07
CA PRO A 200 23.51 20.51 -18.07
C PRO A 200 23.02 19.44 -19.06
N ALA A 201 23.65 19.30 -20.23
CA ALA A 201 23.31 18.26 -21.22
C ALA A 201 23.59 16.84 -20.68
N ASN A 202 24.68 16.66 -19.93
CA ASN A 202 24.98 15.38 -19.27
C ASN A 202 24.01 15.09 -18.12
N ILE A 203 23.63 16.10 -17.35
CA ILE A 203 22.61 15.98 -16.29
C ILE A 203 21.25 15.58 -16.89
N LEU A 204 20.87 16.10 -18.06
CA LEU A 204 19.66 15.69 -18.78
C LEU A 204 19.70 14.18 -19.10
N ARG A 205 20.81 13.69 -19.67
CA ARG A 205 20.99 12.26 -20.00
C ARG A 205 20.86 11.36 -18.76
N LEU A 206 21.51 11.75 -17.66
CA LEU A 206 21.44 11.02 -16.39
C LEU A 206 20.01 11.02 -15.82
N ASN A 207 19.35 12.17 -15.79
CA ASN A 207 17.98 12.28 -15.28
C ASN A 207 16.98 11.47 -16.10
N ARG A 208 17.11 11.44 -17.43
CA ARG A 208 16.29 10.56 -18.29
C ARG A 208 16.43 9.09 -17.89
N GLY A 209 17.64 8.64 -17.56
CA GLY A 209 17.89 7.30 -17.03
C GLY A 209 17.16 7.06 -15.71
N ASN A 210 17.23 8.01 -14.78
CA ASN A 210 16.54 7.93 -13.50
C ASN A 210 15.00 7.89 -13.67
N PHE A 211 14.44 8.77 -14.51
CA PHE A 211 13.01 8.76 -14.83
C PHE A 211 12.58 7.44 -15.47
N SER A 212 13.36 6.89 -16.39
CA SER A 212 13.07 5.59 -17.02
C SER A 212 13.07 4.46 -15.99
N GLY A 213 14.08 4.40 -15.11
CA GLY A 213 14.15 3.40 -14.05
C GLY A 213 12.97 3.51 -13.07
N GLY A 214 12.63 4.72 -12.65
CA GLY A 214 11.48 5.00 -11.78
C GLY A 214 10.16 4.66 -12.45
N HIS A 215 9.98 4.99 -13.73
CA HIS A 215 8.79 4.71 -14.52
C HIS A 215 8.50 3.22 -14.59
N GLN A 216 9.51 2.40 -14.89
CA GLN A 216 9.37 0.94 -14.93
C GLN A 216 9.08 0.32 -13.56
N ARG A 217 9.54 0.93 -12.46
CA ARG A 217 9.15 0.52 -11.10
C ARG A 217 7.69 0.87 -10.82
N ILE A 218 7.27 2.07 -11.20
CA ILE A 218 5.88 2.54 -11.01
C ILE A 218 4.88 1.70 -11.82
N LEU A 219 5.20 1.32 -13.06
CA LEU A 219 4.34 0.44 -13.85
C LEU A 219 4.09 -0.90 -13.15
N ARG A 220 5.17 -1.55 -12.69
CA ARG A 220 5.08 -2.84 -12.00
C ARG A 220 4.29 -2.75 -10.69
N ILE A 221 4.46 -1.67 -9.93
CA ILE A 221 3.70 -1.52 -8.68
C ILE A 221 2.22 -1.22 -8.94
N ILE A 222 1.88 -0.51 -10.01
CA ILE A 222 0.47 -0.28 -10.39
C ILE A 222 -0.20 -1.60 -10.74
N GLU A 223 0.46 -2.47 -11.53
CA GLU A 223 -0.05 -3.82 -11.82
C GLU A 223 -0.25 -4.65 -10.55
N ARG A 224 0.68 -4.53 -9.60
CA ARG A 224 0.57 -5.21 -8.30
C ARG A 224 -0.59 -4.69 -7.47
N ILE A 225 -0.80 -3.37 -7.41
CA ILE A 225 -1.95 -2.76 -6.76
C ILE A 225 -3.25 -3.28 -7.37
N ASP A 226 -3.34 -3.32 -8.70
CA ASP A 226 -4.52 -3.83 -9.42
C ASP A 226 -4.81 -5.30 -9.10
N ALA A 227 -3.77 -6.13 -8.99
CA ALA A 227 -3.89 -7.52 -8.58
C ALA A 227 -4.41 -7.67 -7.14
N ILE A 228 -3.90 -6.86 -6.20
CA ILE A 228 -4.35 -6.90 -4.80
C ILE A 228 -5.80 -6.41 -4.69
N ILE A 229 -6.16 -5.31 -5.34
CA ILE A 229 -7.54 -4.79 -5.37
C ILE A 229 -8.51 -5.86 -5.91
N LYS A 230 -8.12 -6.58 -6.97
CA LYS A 230 -8.93 -7.67 -7.51
C LYS A 230 -9.18 -8.78 -6.49
N LEU A 231 -8.14 -9.21 -5.77
CA LEU A 231 -8.27 -10.22 -4.72
C LEU A 231 -9.14 -9.73 -3.55
N ILE A 232 -8.99 -8.47 -3.12
CA ILE A 232 -9.84 -7.88 -2.08
C ILE A 232 -11.31 -7.89 -2.52
N ASN A 233 -11.60 -7.51 -3.76
CA ASN A 233 -12.98 -7.50 -4.25
C ASN A 233 -13.58 -8.91 -4.32
N GLN A 234 -12.77 -9.94 -4.58
CA GLN A 234 -13.24 -11.33 -4.54
C GLN A 234 -13.60 -11.74 -3.10
N GLU A 235 -12.77 -11.40 -2.12
CA GLU A 235 -13.05 -11.72 -0.71
C GLU A 235 -14.26 -10.97 -0.15
N LEU A 236 -14.43 -9.68 -0.50
CA LEU A 236 -15.56 -8.89 -0.01
C LEU A 236 -16.92 -9.31 -0.62
N ASN A 237 -16.91 -9.97 -1.78
CA ASN A 237 -18.11 -10.46 -2.45
C ASN A 237 -18.51 -11.89 -2.03
N ASN A 238 -17.62 -12.60 -1.31
CA ASN A 238 -17.94 -13.85 -0.64
C ASN A 238 -18.61 -13.58 0.71
#